data_AF-A0A353PGJ7-F1
#
_entry.id   AF-A0A353PGJ7-F1
#
_cell.length_a   1.000
_cell.length_b   1.000
_cell.length_c   1.000
_cell.angle_alpha   90.00
_cell.angle_beta   90.00
_cell.angle_gamma   90.00
#
_symmetry.space_group_name_H-M   'P 1'
#
loop_
_entity.id
_entity.type
_entity.pdbx_description
1 polymer ?
#
loop_
_entity_poly.entity_id
_entity_poly.type
_entity_poly.pdbx_seq_one_letter_code
_entity_poly.pdbx_strand_id
1 'polypeptide(L)' 'MMLMSIRAGITQLVLPRFDPEQLLASIERHRASSIMGVPTMLNLAMKHPSVKDYDYSSLKFVFFGAAPIQPDTVRKML' A
#
# COMPACT_ATOMS: atom_id res chain seq x y z
N MET A 1 -8.22 6.08 -9.84
CA MET A 1 -8.75 4.83 -9.24
C MET A 1 -9.83 5.09 -8.18
N MET A 2 -9.70 6.14 -7.36
CA MET A 2 -10.69 6.51 -6.32
C MET A 2 -12.15 6.60 -6.81
N LEU A 3 -12.41 7.20 -7.97
CA LEU A 3 -13.78 7.26 -8.51
C LEU A 3 -14.34 5.86 -8.86
N MET A 4 -13.49 4.95 -9.33
CA MET A 4 -13.92 3.58 -9.64
C MET A 4 -14.23 2.78 -8.38
N SER A 5 -13.42 2.95 -7.33
CA SER A 5 -13.64 2.26 -6.06
C SER A 5 -14.91 2.74 -5.36
N ILE A 6 -15.18 4.04 -5.37
CA ILE A 6 -16.45 4.61 -4.88
C ILE A 6 -17.64 4.01 -5.64
N ARG A 7 -17.60 4.02 -6.98
CA ARG A 7 -18.67 3.45 -7.82
C ARG A 7 -18.91 1.97 -7.55
N ALA A 8 -17.85 1.22 -7.24
CA ALA A 8 -17.93 -0.20 -6.94
C ALA A 8 -18.29 -0.52 -5.48
N GLY A 9 -18.55 0.49 -4.64
CA GLY A 9 -18.87 0.29 -3.22
C GLY A 9 -17.69 -0.21 -2.37
N ILE A 10 -16.46 0.01 -2.83
CA ILE A 10 -15.25 -0.43 -2.14
C ILE A 10 -14.92 0.54 -1.01
N THR A 11 -14.74 0.03 0.22
CA THR A 11 -14.28 0.80 1.37
C THR A 11 -12.93 1.48 1.08
N GLN A 12 -12.84 2.79 1.31
CA GLN A 12 -11.61 3.56 1.12
C GLN A 12 -10.97 3.89 2.46
N LEU A 13 -9.72 3.44 2.65
CA LEU A 13 -8.88 3.84 3.76
C LEU A 13 -8.04 5.04 3.30
N VAL A 14 -8.39 6.23 3.77
CA VAL A 14 -7.71 7.48 3.39
C VAL A 14 -6.88 7.97 4.55
N LEU A 15 -5.56 8.00 4.37
CA LEU A 15 -4.64 8.59 5.33
C LEU A 15 -4.50 10.09 5.03
N PRO A 16 -4.70 11.00 6.01
CA PRO A 16 -4.56 12.44 5.80
C PRO A 16 -3.16 12.86 5.32
N ARG A 17 -2.15 12.09 5.73
CA ARG A 17 -0.75 12.23 5.34
C ARG A 17 -0.15 10.84 5.21
N PHE A 18 0.77 10.67 4.26
CA PHE A 18 1.54 9.43 4.18
C PHE A 18 2.44 9.30 5.41
N ASP A 19 2.28 8.18 6.10
CA ASP A 19 3.16 7.71 7.16
C ASP A 19 3.31 6.19 6.99
N PRO A 20 4.54 5.65 6.85
CA PRO A 20 4.76 4.22 6.63
C PRO A 20 4.17 3.35 7.74
N GLU A 21 4.37 3.71 9.00
CA GLU A 21 3.89 2.92 10.15
C GLU A 21 2.36 2.87 10.18
N GLN A 22 1.69 4.02 10.01
CA GLN A 22 0.23 4.09 9.93
C GLN A 22 -0.32 3.34 8.72
N LEU A 23 0.37 3.37 7.57
CA LEU A 23 -0.03 2.58 6.41
C LEU A 23 0.00 1.09 6.72
N LEU A 24 1.12 0.59 7.26
CA LEU A 24 1.30 -0.82 7.59
C LEU A 24 0.31 -1.28 8.65
N ALA A 25 0.16 -0.52 9.74
CA ALA A 25 -0.82 -0.79 10.79
C ALA A 25 -2.26 -0.76 10.25
N SER A 26 -2.57 0.14 9.31
CA SER A 26 -3.90 0.21 8.70
C SER A 26 -4.20 -0.98 7.80
N ILE A 27 -3.19 -1.54 7.11
CA ILE A 27 -3.35 -2.74 6.28
C ILE A 27 -3.77 -3.92 7.15
N GLU A 28 -3.05 -4.19 8.23
CA GLU A 28 -3.35 -5.29 9.15
C GLU A 28 -4.71 -5.06 9.86
N ARG A 29 -4.88 -3.89 10.49
CA ARG A 29 -6.08 -3.57 11.29
C ARG A 29 -7.38 -3.66 10.49
N HIS A 30 -7.37 -3.15 9.25
CA HIS A 30 -8.57 -3.09 8.42
C HIS A 30 -8.60 -4.18 7.36
N ARG A 31 -7.62 -5.10 7.37
CA ARG A 31 -7.47 -6.17 6.38
C ARG A 31 -7.55 -5.65 4.95
N ALA A 32 -6.77 -4.61 4.64
CA ALA A 32 -6.79 -3.96 3.34
C ALA A 32 -6.45 -4.98 2.23
N SER A 33 -7.25 -4.96 1.16
CA SER A 33 -7.07 -5.88 0.02
C SER A 33 -6.24 -5.30 -1.11
N SER A 34 -6.15 -3.97 -1.18
CA SER A 34 -5.39 -3.25 -2.19
C SER A 34 -4.72 -2.03 -1.56
N ILE A 35 -3.48 -1.74 -1.96
CA ILE A 35 -2.84 -0.46 -1.67
C ILE A 35 -2.63 0.33 -2.95
N MET A 36 -2.69 1.65 -2.85
CA MET A 36 -2.42 2.58 -3.93
C MET A 36 -1.43 3.63 -3.46
N GLY A 37 -0.33 3.82 -4.18
CA GLY A 37 0.66 4.83 -3.85
C GLY A 37 1.61 5.13 -4.99
N VAL A 38 2.45 6.14 -4.81
CA VAL A 38 3.58 6.38 -5.74
C VAL A 38 4.76 5.46 -5.37
N PRO A 39 5.66 5.14 -6.32
CA PRO A 39 6.81 4.26 -6.07
C PRO A 39 7.64 4.66 -4.84
N THR A 40 7.81 5.96 -4.57
CA THR A 40 8.54 6.46 -3.40
C THR A 40 7.88 6.04 -2.08
N MET A 41 6.56 6.10 -1.98
CA MET A 41 5.83 5.68 -0.77
C MET A 41 6.04 4.19 -0.50
N LEU A 42 5.96 3.37 -1.56
CA LEU A 42 6.16 1.93 -1.44
C LEU A 42 7.59 1.59 -1.02
N ASN A 43 8.58 2.28 -1.57
CA ASN A 43 9.98 2.09 -1.18
C ASN A 43 10.21 2.48 0.29
N LEU A 44 9.59 3.56 0.77
CA LEU A 44 9.66 3.98 2.16
C LEU A 44 8.99 2.96 3.10
N ALA A 45 7.81 2.44 2.73
CA ALA A 45 7.12 1.40 3.48
C ALA A 45 7.95 0.11 3.57
N MET A 46 8.56 -0.32 2.46
CA MET A 46 9.41 -1.52 2.42
C MET A 46 10.73 -1.39 3.18
N LYS A 47 11.24 -0.17 3.34
CA LYS A 47 12.44 0.10 4.14
C LYS A 47 12.14 0.33 5.62
N HIS A 48 10.86 0.35 6.01
CA HIS A 48 10.48 0.55 7.39
C HIS A 48 10.98 -0.62 8.25
N PRO A 49 11.61 -0.38 9.41
CA PRO A 49 12.16 -1.45 10.25
C PRO A 49 11.11 -2.53 10.60
N SER A 50 9.89 -2.08 10.91
CA SER A 50 8.78 -2.96 11.30
C SER A 50 8.00 -3.56 10.14
N VAL A 51 8.45 -3.41 8.88
CA VAL A 51 7.69 -3.92 7.71
C VAL A 51 7.41 -5.42 7.79
N LYS A 52 8.27 -6.19 8.47
CA LYS A 52 8.09 -7.64 8.61
C LYS A 52 7.19 -8.04 9.78
N ASP A 53 6.79 -7.10 10.62
CA ASP A 53 6.06 -7.36 11.86
C ASP A 53 4.54 -7.37 11.66
N TYR A 54 4.04 -6.94 10.48
CA TYR A 54 2.62 -6.84 10.16
C TYR A 54 2.12 -8.01 9.30
N ASP A 55 0.86 -8.41 9.49
CA ASP A 55 0.18 -9.38 8.63
C ASP A 55 -0.33 -8.75 7.31
N TYR A 56 0.14 -9.30 6.18
CA TYR A 56 -0.28 -8.91 4.83
C TYR A 56 -1.19 -9.94 4.14
N SER A 57 -1.70 -10.94 4.87
CA SER A 57 -2.51 -12.04 4.30
C SER A 57 -3.78 -11.58 3.55
N SER A 58 -4.29 -10.38 3.86
CA SER A 58 -5.43 -9.78 3.15
C SER A 58 -5.05 -9.10 1.84
N LEU A 59 -3.79 -8.71 1.66
CA LEU A 59 -3.33 -7.87 0.55
C LEU A 59 -3.23 -8.71 -0.73
N LYS A 60 -3.98 -8.30 -1.76
CA LYS A 60 -4.04 -8.99 -3.06
C LYS A 60 -3.39 -8.18 -4.17
N PHE A 61 -3.44 -6.86 -4.08
CA PHE A 61 -2.96 -5.97 -5.14
C PHE A 61 -2.19 -4.78 -4.58
N VAL A 62 -1.06 -4.48 -5.23
CA VAL A 62 -0.28 -3.26 -5.00
C VAL A 62 -0.33 -2.44 -6.28
N PHE A 63 -1.08 -1.34 -6.27
CA PHE A 63 -1.17 -0.42 -7.38
C PHE A 63 -0.17 0.72 -7.20
N PHE A 64 0.68 0.92 -8.20
CA PHE A 64 1.56 2.08 -8.26
C PHE A 64 1.46 2.78 -9.61
N GLY A 65 1.73 4.08 -9.62
CA GLY A 65 1.67 4.89 -10.82
C GLY A 65 2.31 6.25 -10.64
N ALA A 66 2.13 7.12 -11.64
CA ALA A 66 2.64 8.49 -11.70
C ALA A 66 4.18 8.65 -11.78
N ALA A 67 4.95 7.57 -11.65
CA ALA A 67 6.40 7.55 -11.85
C ALA A 67 6.89 6.14 -12.22
N PRO A 68 8.06 6.01 -12.89
CA PRO A 68 8.71 4.73 -13.10
C PRO A 68 9.12 4.09 -11.77
N ILE A 69 9.01 2.77 -11.67
CA ILE A 69 9.48 1.98 -10.54
C ILE A 69 10.76 1.23 -10.94
N GLN A 70 11.72 1.13 -10.02
CA GLN A 70 12.91 0.31 -10.25
C GLN A 70 12.54 -1.17 -10.20
N PRO A 71 12.99 -2.02 -11.15
CA PRO A 71 12.66 -3.44 -11.18
C PRO A 71 12.96 -4.18 -9.87
N ASP A 72 14.06 -3.84 -9.19
CA ASP A 72 14.41 -4.42 -7.89
C ASP A 72 13.38 -4.14 -6.80
N THR A 73 12.69 -3.00 -6.89
CA THR A 73 11.63 -2.62 -5.95
C THR A 73 10.41 -3.51 -6.15
N VAL A 74 10.06 -3.83 -7.41
CA VAL A 74 8.98 -4.77 -7.74
C VAL A 74 9.32 -6.18 -7.29
N ARG A 75 10.57 -6.62 -7.51
CA ARG A 75 11.01 -7.97 -7.13
C ARG A 75 10.98 -8.21 -5.61
N LYS A 76 11.18 -7.17 -4.80
CA LYS A 76 11.07 -7.24 -3.34
C LYS A 76 9.62 -7.31 -2.82
N MET A 77 8.65 -7.01 -3.68
CA MET A 77 7.21 -7.09 -3.34
C MET A 77 6.60 -8.46 -3.67
N LEU A 78 7.30 -9.28 -4.45
CA LEU A 78 6.95 -10.67 -4.77
C LEU A 78 7.51 -11.59 -3.70
#